data_AF-A0AAV4LE35-F1
#
_entry.id   AF-A0AAV4LE35-F1
#
_cell.length_a   1.000
_cell.length_b   1.000
_cell.length_c   1.000
_cell.angle_alpha   90.00
_cell.angle_beta   90.00
_cell.angle_gamma   90.00
#
_symmetry.space_group_name_H-M   'P 1'
#
loop_
_entity.id
_entity.type
_entity.pdbx_description
1 polymer ?
#
loop_
_entity_poly.entity_id
_entity_poly.type
_entity_poly.pdbx_seq_one_letter_code
_entity_poly.pdbx_strand_id
1 'polypeptide(L)'
;MENLIPVVTYDPTIPYVAGILQQQENQLRPTYGTIAFRIFHQHHAQALNEIASCIRDGDIVLYDIDEQHHQNAVIRQTYPLIHQTLANVSIKTVLIRSAIPRDLYNTHLSHGSIVPQADNGLLTDYSQLGFDAFGDYVGIKKDDLTDGGRISPGFIFYSWQSNAYYGYNGIPGQLATFDTVITPSVVNSTVWNQFGATHRENCFGCNKIYRINNSIESGQNQAKWKGIAFGHYLYTMEEFL
;
A
#
# COMPACT_ATOMS: atom_id res chain seq x y z
N MET A 1 18.75 -18.78 6.92
CA MET A 1 17.95 -17.54 6.85
C MET A 1 17.62 -17.23 5.39
N GLU A 2 17.11 -18.20 4.64
CA GLU A 2 16.92 -18.05 3.18
C GLU A 2 15.63 -17.31 2.80
N ASN A 3 14.74 -17.04 3.77
CA ASN A 3 13.42 -16.43 3.55
C ASN A 3 13.32 -14.98 4.06
N LEU A 4 14.44 -14.34 4.42
CA LEU A 4 14.45 -12.96 4.91
C LEU A 4 15.41 -12.14 4.05
N ILE A 5 14.88 -11.11 3.41
CA ILE A 5 15.66 -10.10 2.68
C ILE A 5 15.64 -8.83 3.52
N PRO A 6 16.77 -8.41 4.11
CA PRO A 6 16.81 -7.15 4.85
C PRO A 6 16.69 -5.96 3.90
N VAL A 7 16.06 -4.90 4.37
CA VAL A 7 15.91 -3.64 3.63
C VAL A 7 16.81 -2.58 4.27
N VAL A 8 17.70 -1.98 3.49
CA VAL A 8 18.47 -0.79 3.87
C VAL A 8 17.78 0.46 3.34
N THR A 9 17.75 1.52 4.14
CA THR A 9 16.98 2.74 3.82
C THR A 9 17.55 3.96 4.55
N TYR A 10 17.02 5.13 4.22
CA TYR A 10 17.23 6.38 4.94
C TYR A 10 15.88 7.03 5.29
N ASP A 11 15.90 8.06 6.14
CA ASP A 11 14.72 8.88 6.44
C ASP A 11 14.60 9.99 5.37
N PRO A 12 13.54 10.00 4.54
CA PRO A 12 13.36 10.98 3.48
C PRO A 12 12.96 12.38 3.98
N THR A 13 12.72 12.55 5.28
CA THR A 13 12.24 13.81 5.88
C THR A 13 13.37 14.68 6.44
N ILE A 14 14.58 14.14 6.52
CA ILE A 14 15.78 14.83 7.00
C ILE A 14 16.84 14.91 5.90
N PRO A 15 17.82 15.84 6.02
CA PRO A 15 18.91 15.89 5.05
C PRO A 15 19.64 14.56 4.91
N TYR A 16 19.88 14.15 3.66
CA TYR A 16 20.59 12.90 3.35
C TYR A 16 22.00 12.87 3.96
N VAL A 17 22.31 11.78 4.65
CA VAL A 17 23.63 11.53 5.25
C VAL A 17 24.42 10.60 4.32
N ALA A 18 25.51 11.11 3.74
CA ALA A 18 26.35 10.32 2.85
C ALA A 18 26.97 9.10 3.56
N GLY A 19 26.96 7.95 2.89
CA GLY A 19 27.54 6.69 3.39
C GLY A 19 26.58 5.86 4.27
N ILE A 20 25.35 6.36 4.52
CA ILE A 20 24.39 5.69 5.39
C ILE A 20 23.89 4.34 4.84
N LEU A 21 23.71 4.22 3.53
CA LEU A 21 23.26 3.00 2.87
C LEU A 21 24.41 2.00 2.77
N GLN A 22 25.61 2.45 2.41
CA GLN A 22 26.81 1.61 2.41
C GLN A 22 27.15 1.08 3.80
N GLN A 23 27.00 1.90 4.84
CA GLN A 23 27.26 1.45 6.21
C GLN A 23 26.30 0.32 6.62
N GLN A 24 25.02 0.46 6.34
CA GLN A 24 24.01 -0.58 6.62
C GLN A 24 24.24 -1.83 5.77
N GLU A 25 24.53 -1.66 4.48
CA GLU A 25 24.84 -2.76 3.56
C GLU A 25 26.05 -3.58 4.06
N ASN A 26 27.15 -2.92 4.44
CA ASN A 26 28.36 -3.57 4.95
C ASN A 26 28.10 -4.38 6.24
N GLN A 27 27.15 -3.94 7.07
CA GLN A 27 26.77 -4.67 8.28
C GLN A 27 25.95 -5.93 7.97
N LEU A 28 25.12 -5.90 6.93
CA LEU A 28 24.19 -6.97 6.58
C LEU A 28 24.79 -7.99 5.61
N ARG A 29 25.62 -7.54 4.67
CA ARG A 29 26.15 -8.37 3.57
C ARG A 29 26.93 -9.62 4.01
N PRO A 30 27.66 -9.64 5.14
CA PRO A 30 28.31 -10.86 5.61
C PRO A 30 27.31 -11.99 5.94
N THR A 31 26.06 -11.66 6.21
CA THR A 31 25.01 -12.62 6.61
C THR A 31 24.01 -12.89 5.49
N TYR A 32 23.68 -11.87 4.68
CA TYR A 32 22.61 -11.94 3.70
C TYR A 32 23.17 -11.85 2.27
N GLY A 33 22.87 -12.87 1.45
CA GLY A 33 23.27 -12.89 0.04
C GLY A 33 22.54 -11.83 -0.79
N THR A 34 21.27 -11.58 -0.47
CA THR A 34 20.40 -10.59 -1.10
C THR A 34 20.05 -9.49 -0.09
N ILE A 35 20.14 -8.24 -0.53
CA ILE A 35 19.72 -7.05 0.22
C ILE A 35 18.78 -6.22 -0.65
N ALA A 36 17.74 -5.65 -0.05
CA ALA A 36 16.89 -4.67 -0.71
C ALA A 36 17.30 -3.24 -0.32
N PHE A 37 17.32 -2.33 -1.28
CA PHE A 37 17.60 -0.90 -1.08
C PHE A 37 16.31 -0.13 -1.31
N ARG A 38 15.77 0.51 -0.26
CA ARG A 38 14.63 1.42 -0.40
C ARG A 38 15.13 2.83 -0.63
N ILE A 39 14.73 3.39 -1.76
CA ILE A 39 15.08 4.72 -2.22
C ILE A 39 13.79 5.51 -2.34
N PHE A 40 13.74 6.68 -1.71
CA PHE A 40 12.60 7.58 -1.84
C PHE A 40 12.81 8.55 -2.99
N HIS A 41 11.72 9.09 -3.54
CA HIS A 41 11.82 10.18 -4.50
C HIS A 41 12.65 11.35 -3.96
N GLN A 42 12.50 11.66 -2.66
CA GLN A 42 13.36 12.57 -1.93
C GLN A 42 14.76 11.97 -1.83
N HIS A 43 15.78 12.73 -2.23
CA HIS A 43 17.20 12.33 -2.18
C HIS A 43 17.60 11.15 -3.09
N HIS A 44 16.77 10.79 -4.08
CA HIS A 44 17.04 9.65 -4.97
C HIS A 44 18.41 9.73 -5.66
N ALA A 45 18.87 10.92 -6.07
CA ALA A 45 20.14 11.07 -6.75
C ALA A 45 21.34 10.72 -5.84
N GLN A 46 21.32 11.17 -4.59
CA GLN A 46 22.35 10.85 -3.60
C GLN A 46 22.34 9.34 -3.29
N ALA A 47 21.16 8.78 -3.05
CA ALA A 47 21.00 7.36 -2.75
C ALA A 47 21.47 6.47 -3.92
N LEU A 48 21.05 6.79 -5.15
CA LEU A 48 21.45 6.03 -6.35
C LEU A 48 22.97 6.04 -6.56
N ASN A 49 23.62 7.20 -6.42
CA ASN A 49 25.06 7.30 -6.51
C ASN A 49 25.77 6.46 -5.45
N GLU A 50 25.23 6.41 -4.23
CA GLU A 50 25.81 5.64 -3.15
C GLU A 50 25.69 4.13 -3.37
N ILE A 51 24.50 3.64 -3.74
CA ILE A 51 24.26 2.20 -3.91
C ILE A 51 24.92 1.62 -5.17
N ALA A 52 25.18 2.44 -6.19
CA ALA A 52 25.83 1.98 -7.43
C ALA A 52 27.19 1.31 -7.18
N SER A 53 27.82 1.59 -6.05
CA SER A 53 29.12 1.03 -5.66
C SER A 53 29.05 -0.23 -4.79
N CYS A 54 27.88 -0.59 -4.23
CA CYS A 54 27.75 -1.71 -3.29
C CYS A 54 26.64 -2.71 -3.64
N ILE A 55 25.71 -2.36 -4.53
CA ILE A 55 24.66 -3.26 -5.01
C ILE A 55 25.25 -4.42 -5.82
N ARG A 56 24.64 -5.61 -5.70
CA ARG A 56 25.11 -6.85 -6.32
C ARG A 56 24.00 -7.54 -7.11
N ASP A 57 24.39 -8.47 -7.97
CA ASP A 57 23.44 -9.32 -8.68
C ASP A 57 22.52 -10.05 -7.69
N GLY A 58 21.22 -10.04 -7.98
CA GLY A 58 20.17 -10.60 -7.14
C GLY A 58 19.63 -9.67 -6.06
N ASP A 59 20.21 -8.48 -5.86
CA ASP A 59 19.65 -7.46 -4.96
C ASP A 59 18.35 -6.85 -5.51
N ILE A 60 17.63 -6.16 -4.63
CA ILE A 60 16.34 -5.54 -4.95
C ILE A 60 16.42 -4.02 -4.75
N VAL A 61 15.84 -3.24 -5.65
CA VAL A 61 15.64 -1.80 -5.46
C VAL A 61 14.15 -1.51 -5.33
N LEU A 62 13.78 -0.95 -4.18
CA LEU A 62 12.43 -0.48 -3.89
C LEU A 62 12.42 1.04 -4.10
N TYR A 63 11.85 1.50 -5.21
CA TYR A 63 11.70 2.93 -5.45
C TYR A 63 10.34 3.42 -4.93
N ASP A 64 10.37 4.20 -3.87
CA ASP A 64 9.19 4.68 -3.16
C ASP A 64 8.89 6.14 -3.53
N ILE A 65 7.77 6.34 -4.22
CA ILE A 65 7.32 7.67 -4.65
C ILE A 65 6.26 8.23 -3.69
N ASP A 66 6.08 7.61 -2.53
CA ASP A 66 5.17 8.00 -1.48
C ASP A 66 3.73 8.11 -2.00
N GLU A 67 3.13 9.30 -1.98
CA GLU A 67 1.78 9.56 -2.52
C GLU A 67 1.79 10.18 -3.93
N GLN A 68 2.98 10.42 -4.50
CA GLN A 68 3.08 11.04 -5.83
C GLN A 68 2.46 10.13 -6.88
N HIS A 69 1.72 10.70 -7.83
CA HIS A 69 1.13 9.92 -8.92
C HIS A 69 2.24 9.31 -9.79
N HIS A 70 2.17 8.01 -10.09
CA HIS A 70 3.21 7.28 -10.82
C HIS A 70 3.41 7.77 -12.27
N GLN A 71 2.40 8.45 -12.83
CA GLN A 71 2.51 9.12 -14.14
C GLN A 71 2.99 10.59 -14.06
N ASN A 72 3.30 11.13 -12.87
CA ASN A 72 3.77 12.51 -12.73
C ASN A 72 5.05 12.72 -13.54
N ALA A 73 5.10 13.78 -14.35
CA ALA A 73 6.20 14.02 -15.28
C ALA A 73 7.58 14.16 -14.60
N VAL A 74 7.62 14.77 -13.41
CA VAL A 74 8.86 14.93 -12.63
C VAL A 74 9.31 13.59 -12.08
N ILE A 75 8.39 12.81 -11.52
CA ILE A 75 8.69 11.46 -11.01
C ILE A 75 9.17 10.56 -12.15
N ARG A 76 8.49 10.58 -13.30
CA ARG A 76 8.83 9.75 -14.47
C ARG A 76 10.23 10.00 -15.03
N GLN A 77 10.82 11.18 -14.81
CA GLN A 77 12.20 11.44 -15.20
C GLN A 77 13.21 10.61 -14.40
N THR A 78 12.85 10.14 -13.21
CA THR A 78 13.73 9.35 -12.34
C THR A 78 13.80 7.87 -12.72
N TYR A 79 12.75 7.30 -13.32
CA TYR A 79 12.70 5.89 -13.69
C TYR A 79 13.85 5.47 -14.62
N PRO A 80 14.13 6.16 -15.76
CA PRO A 80 15.27 5.81 -16.58
C PRO A 80 16.61 6.01 -15.86
N LEU A 81 16.71 6.95 -14.92
CA LEU A 81 17.95 7.16 -14.15
C LEU A 81 18.27 5.96 -13.25
N ILE A 82 17.25 5.34 -12.64
CA ILE A 82 17.42 4.13 -11.83
C ILE A 82 17.99 3.01 -12.71
N HIS A 83 17.35 2.75 -13.86
CA HIS A 83 17.78 1.69 -14.76
C HIS A 83 19.16 1.95 -15.38
N GLN A 84 19.47 3.21 -15.72
CA GLN A 84 20.78 3.57 -16.28
C GLN A 84 21.90 3.46 -15.25
N THR A 85 21.67 3.95 -14.02
CA THR A 85 22.65 3.90 -12.94
C THR A 85 23.01 2.45 -12.58
N LEU A 86 22.05 1.53 -12.70
CA LEU A 86 22.18 0.15 -12.25
C LEU A 86 22.23 -0.87 -13.41
N ALA A 87 22.43 -0.41 -14.65
CA ALA A 87 22.32 -1.22 -15.86
C ALA A 87 23.26 -2.43 -15.92
N ASN A 88 24.39 -2.38 -15.20
CA ASN A 88 25.41 -3.43 -15.21
C ASN A 88 25.22 -4.47 -14.09
N VAL A 89 24.14 -4.38 -13.32
CA VAL A 89 23.86 -5.29 -12.20
C VAL A 89 22.48 -5.90 -12.40
N SER A 90 22.40 -7.23 -12.35
CA SER A 90 21.15 -7.96 -12.51
C SER A 90 20.32 -7.88 -11.23
N ILE A 91 19.46 -6.87 -11.13
CA ILE A 91 18.62 -6.61 -9.95
C ILE A 91 17.13 -6.81 -10.24
N LYS A 92 16.31 -6.84 -9.18
CA LYS A 92 14.86 -6.66 -9.28
C LYS A 92 14.44 -5.28 -8.81
N THR A 93 13.48 -4.68 -9.50
CA THR A 93 13.00 -3.32 -9.22
C THR A 93 11.51 -3.34 -8.86
N VAL A 94 11.17 -2.62 -7.79
CA VAL A 94 9.79 -2.50 -7.30
C VAL A 94 9.44 -1.02 -7.20
N LEU A 95 8.37 -0.59 -7.88
CA LEU A 95 7.83 0.76 -7.70
C LEU A 95 6.79 0.72 -6.56
N ILE A 96 6.98 1.53 -5.54
CA ILE A 96 6.11 1.61 -4.37
C ILE A 96 5.39 2.95 -4.34
N ARG A 97 4.08 2.92 -4.13
CA ARG A 97 3.24 4.12 -3.95
C ARG A 97 2.05 3.81 -3.06
N SER A 98 1.68 4.75 -2.20
CA SER A 98 0.41 4.72 -1.46
C SER A 98 -0.78 4.95 -2.40
N ALA A 99 -1.66 3.94 -2.52
CA ALA A 99 -2.91 4.05 -3.25
C ALA A 99 -3.92 4.94 -2.52
N ILE A 100 -3.81 5.04 -1.18
CA ILE A 100 -4.69 5.85 -0.34
C ILE A 100 -3.94 7.12 0.10
N PRO A 101 -4.40 8.32 -0.28
CA PRO A 101 -3.72 9.56 0.08
C PRO A 101 -3.96 9.96 1.54
N ARG A 102 -3.04 10.72 2.13
CA ARG A 102 -3.12 11.15 3.54
C ARG A 102 -4.29 12.05 3.86
N ASP A 103 -4.78 12.80 2.91
CA ASP A 103 -5.91 13.71 3.07
C ASP A 103 -7.27 13.04 2.84
N LEU A 104 -7.30 11.72 2.65
CA LEU A 104 -8.54 10.96 2.69
C LEU A 104 -9.01 10.80 4.14
N TYR A 105 -10.14 11.44 4.44
CA TYR A 105 -10.82 11.35 5.73
C TYR A 105 -12.14 10.60 5.59
N ASN A 106 -12.55 9.86 6.64
CA ASN A 106 -13.83 9.15 6.67
C ASN A 106 -15.04 10.06 6.41
N THR A 107 -14.94 11.34 6.81
CA THR A 107 -15.97 12.36 6.58
C THR A 107 -16.10 12.80 5.12
N HIS A 108 -15.09 12.54 4.29
CA HIS A 108 -15.09 12.88 2.86
C HIS A 108 -15.52 11.71 1.98
N LEU A 109 -15.75 10.53 2.57
CA LEU A 109 -16.25 9.37 1.83
C LEU A 109 -17.69 9.62 1.38
N SER A 110 -17.95 9.39 0.10
CA SER A 110 -19.30 9.33 -0.45
C SER A 110 -19.85 7.91 -0.25
N HIS A 111 -20.93 7.78 0.51
CA HIS A 111 -21.48 6.48 0.91
C HIS A 111 -21.83 5.59 -0.30
N GLY A 112 -21.24 4.40 -0.37
CA GLY A 112 -21.49 3.40 -1.42
C GLY A 112 -20.88 3.74 -2.78
N SER A 113 -20.03 4.76 -2.87
CA SER A 113 -19.47 5.26 -4.12
C SER A 113 -17.96 5.04 -4.21
N ILE A 114 -17.43 5.05 -5.43
CA ILE A 114 -15.98 5.06 -5.68
C ILE A 114 -15.35 6.25 -4.94
N VAL A 115 -14.19 6.04 -4.34
CA VAL A 115 -13.34 7.06 -3.73
C VAL A 115 -12.39 7.60 -4.80
N PRO A 116 -12.66 8.77 -5.41
CA PRO A 116 -11.91 9.21 -6.59
C PRO A 116 -10.44 9.55 -6.29
N GLN A 117 -10.12 9.85 -5.02
CA GLN A 117 -8.76 10.16 -4.59
C GLN A 117 -7.90 8.90 -4.37
N ALA A 118 -8.53 7.74 -4.20
CA ALA A 118 -7.83 6.48 -4.01
C ALA A 118 -7.54 5.83 -5.36
N ASP A 119 -6.27 5.60 -5.65
CA ASP A 119 -5.79 5.23 -6.97
C ASP A 119 -4.88 3.99 -6.89
N ASN A 120 -5.39 2.85 -7.35
CA ASN A 120 -4.65 1.59 -7.43
C ASN A 120 -4.08 1.33 -8.84
N GLY A 121 -3.95 2.36 -9.69
CA GLY A 121 -3.48 2.24 -11.07
C GLY A 121 -2.04 1.74 -11.21
N LEU A 122 -1.22 1.89 -10.17
CA LEU A 122 0.14 1.34 -10.18
C LEU A 122 0.16 -0.19 -10.35
N LEU A 123 -0.87 -0.90 -9.87
CA LEU A 123 -1.10 -2.34 -10.06
C LEU A 123 -0.94 -2.75 -11.54
N THR A 124 -1.38 -1.92 -12.47
CA THR A 124 -1.38 -2.22 -13.91
C THR A 124 -0.22 -1.57 -14.65
N ASP A 125 0.24 -0.42 -14.18
CA ASP A 125 1.13 0.44 -14.95
C ASP A 125 2.62 0.14 -14.72
N TYR A 126 3.00 -0.48 -13.59
CA TYR A 126 4.40 -0.62 -13.16
C TYR A 126 5.32 -1.24 -14.23
N SER A 127 4.83 -2.25 -14.93
CA SER A 127 5.60 -2.98 -15.95
C SER A 127 5.92 -2.08 -17.16
N GLN A 128 4.97 -1.24 -17.58
CA GLN A 128 5.16 -0.25 -18.65
C GLN A 128 6.08 0.89 -18.23
N LEU A 129 6.21 1.12 -16.92
CA LEU A 129 7.14 2.09 -16.34
C LEU A 129 8.57 1.54 -16.18
N GLY A 130 8.80 0.26 -16.51
CA GLY A 130 10.11 -0.39 -16.49
C GLY A 130 10.41 -1.19 -15.24
N PHE A 131 9.47 -1.32 -14.30
CA PHE A 131 9.67 -2.03 -13.04
C PHE A 131 9.27 -3.51 -13.12
N ASP A 132 9.95 -4.37 -12.36
CA ASP A 132 9.64 -5.81 -12.30
C ASP A 132 8.38 -6.10 -11.47
N ALA A 133 8.08 -5.25 -10.48
CA ALA A 133 6.92 -5.39 -9.60
C ALA A 133 6.42 -4.02 -9.10
N PHE A 134 5.27 -4.05 -8.42
CA PHE A 134 4.74 -2.91 -7.68
C PHE A 134 4.61 -3.22 -6.19
N GLY A 135 4.46 -2.17 -5.39
CA GLY A 135 4.08 -2.25 -3.99
C GLY A 135 3.16 -1.10 -3.59
N ASP A 136 2.39 -1.34 -2.54
CA ASP A 136 1.51 -0.36 -1.88
C ASP A 136 1.51 -0.63 -0.37
N TYR A 137 0.93 0.28 0.40
CA TYR A 137 0.66 0.17 1.82
C TYR A 137 -0.64 -0.59 2.07
N VAL A 138 -0.77 -1.74 1.40
CA VAL A 138 -1.84 -2.75 1.58
C VAL A 138 -3.26 -2.17 1.50
N GLY A 139 -3.48 -1.18 0.64
CA GLY A 139 -4.78 -0.54 0.42
C GLY A 139 -5.32 0.23 1.62
N ILE A 140 -4.47 0.64 2.57
CA ILE A 140 -4.86 1.49 3.71
C ILE A 140 -4.01 2.76 3.74
N LYS A 141 -4.51 3.78 4.45
CA LYS A 141 -3.73 5.00 4.73
C LYS A 141 -2.51 4.65 5.59
N LYS A 142 -1.31 5.00 5.10
CA LYS A 142 -0.03 4.76 5.79
C LYS A 142 0.25 5.69 6.96
N ASP A 143 -0.27 6.91 6.92
CA ASP A 143 0.03 7.95 7.92
C ASP A 143 -0.96 7.93 9.09
N ASP A 144 -0.48 8.33 10.25
CA ASP A 144 -1.30 8.49 11.45
C ASP A 144 -2.42 9.51 11.24
N LEU A 145 -3.48 9.35 12.03
CA LEU A 145 -4.52 10.36 12.14
C LEU A 145 -3.98 11.47 13.05
N THR A 146 -3.44 12.52 12.44
CA THR A 146 -2.81 13.66 13.13
C THR A 146 -3.82 14.65 13.71
N ASP A 147 -5.10 14.53 13.36
CA ASP A 147 -6.17 15.39 13.88
C ASP A 147 -7.50 14.63 13.98
N GLY A 148 -8.21 14.81 15.09
CA GLY A 148 -9.51 14.18 15.33
C GLY A 148 -9.80 13.83 16.80
N GLY A 149 -10.54 14.68 17.50
CA GLY A 149 -11.07 14.40 18.84
C GLY A 149 -12.38 13.59 18.85
N ARG A 150 -12.96 13.30 17.68
CA ARG A 150 -14.26 12.63 17.54
C ARG A 150 -14.16 11.43 16.62
N ILE A 151 -14.73 10.31 17.06
CA ILE A 151 -14.83 9.08 16.28
C ILE A 151 -15.63 9.35 15.00
N SER A 152 -15.09 9.00 13.84
CA SER A 152 -15.77 9.09 12.56
C SER A 152 -15.77 7.70 11.89
N PRO A 153 -16.84 6.91 12.05
CA PRO A 153 -16.93 5.58 11.45
C PRO A 153 -16.83 5.67 9.93
N GLY A 154 -15.87 4.97 9.36
CA GLY A 154 -15.68 4.89 7.92
C GLY A 154 -14.86 3.67 7.52
N PHE A 155 -15.07 3.25 6.27
CA PHE A 155 -14.52 2.05 5.68
C PHE A 155 -14.33 2.24 4.19
N ILE A 156 -13.24 1.69 3.65
CA ILE A 156 -13.01 1.58 2.21
C ILE A 156 -12.95 0.10 1.84
N PHE A 157 -13.62 -0.27 0.75
CA PHE A 157 -13.68 -1.64 0.25
C PHE A 157 -13.11 -1.69 -1.16
N TYR A 158 -12.08 -2.52 -1.37
CA TYR A 158 -11.42 -2.65 -2.66
C TYR A 158 -12.20 -3.58 -3.61
N SER A 159 -12.34 -3.18 -4.87
CA SER A 159 -12.89 -3.99 -5.96
C SER A 159 -11.76 -4.37 -6.93
N TRP A 160 -11.57 -5.67 -7.13
CA TRP A 160 -10.67 -6.18 -8.16
C TRP A 160 -11.16 -5.81 -9.57
N GLN A 161 -12.45 -6.03 -9.84
CA GLN A 161 -13.02 -5.86 -11.18
C GLN A 161 -12.89 -4.43 -11.72
N SER A 162 -13.09 -3.42 -10.87
CA SER A 162 -12.96 -2.02 -11.27
C SER A 162 -11.61 -1.41 -10.92
N ASN A 163 -10.71 -2.17 -10.28
CA ASN A 163 -9.46 -1.70 -9.69
C ASN A 163 -9.64 -0.39 -8.87
N ALA A 164 -10.67 -0.33 -8.03
CA ALA A 164 -11.05 0.89 -7.32
C ALA A 164 -11.50 0.63 -5.89
N TYR A 165 -11.41 1.66 -5.05
CA TYR A 165 -11.90 1.63 -3.68
C TYR A 165 -13.29 2.27 -3.58
N TYR A 166 -14.18 1.66 -2.80
CA TYR A 166 -15.52 2.15 -2.52
C TYR A 166 -15.64 2.59 -1.07
N GLY A 167 -16.15 3.80 -0.84
CA GLY A 167 -16.26 4.41 0.47
C GLY A 167 -17.59 4.13 1.15
N TYR A 168 -17.56 3.86 2.45
CA TYR A 168 -18.73 3.72 3.29
C TYR A 168 -18.51 4.54 4.56
N ASN A 169 -19.43 5.44 4.86
CA ASN A 169 -19.40 6.26 6.06
C ASN A 169 -20.57 5.91 6.99
N GLY A 170 -20.32 5.98 8.29
CA GLY A 170 -21.34 5.94 9.32
C GLY A 170 -21.68 7.35 9.80
N ILE A 171 -22.40 7.43 10.92
CA ILE A 171 -22.76 8.71 11.51
C ILE A 171 -21.61 9.16 12.43
N PRO A 172 -21.06 10.39 12.28
CA PRO A 172 -20.00 10.89 13.14
C PRO A 172 -20.35 10.83 14.63
N GLY A 173 -19.44 10.28 15.42
CA GLY A 173 -19.60 10.05 16.86
C GLY A 173 -20.42 8.83 17.24
N GLN A 174 -20.91 8.02 16.29
CA GLN A 174 -21.75 6.85 16.58
C GLN A 174 -21.09 5.56 16.12
N LEU A 175 -20.27 4.94 16.97
CA LEU A 175 -19.59 3.65 16.66
C LEU A 175 -20.55 2.54 16.22
N ALA A 176 -21.76 2.51 16.77
CA ALA A 176 -22.80 1.54 16.40
C ALA A 176 -23.12 1.52 14.90
N THR A 177 -22.84 2.62 14.19
CA THR A 177 -23.07 2.69 12.73
C THR A 177 -22.12 1.86 11.89
N PHE A 178 -21.04 1.32 12.47
CA PHE A 178 -20.32 0.22 11.83
C PHE A 178 -21.23 -1.00 11.61
N ASP A 179 -22.00 -1.37 12.63
CA ASP A 179 -22.84 -2.56 12.62
C ASP A 179 -24.17 -2.27 11.91
N THR A 180 -24.75 -1.08 12.10
CA THR A 180 -26.10 -0.76 11.62
C THR A 180 -26.17 -0.06 10.26
N VAL A 181 -25.07 0.54 9.78
CA VAL A 181 -25.04 1.29 8.52
C VAL A 181 -23.96 0.76 7.58
N ILE A 182 -22.69 0.78 7.99
CA ILE A 182 -21.57 0.40 7.12
C ILE A 182 -21.66 -1.07 6.71
N THR A 183 -21.83 -1.99 7.67
CA THR A 183 -21.84 -3.43 7.38
C THR A 183 -22.96 -3.82 6.41
N PRO A 184 -24.24 -3.45 6.64
CA PRO A 184 -25.31 -3.79 5.71
C PRO A 184 -25.12 -3.14 4.34
N SER A 185 -24.61 -1.90 4.28
CA SER A 185 -24.34 -1.22 3.01
C SER A 185 -23.25 -1.91 2.20
N VAL A 186 -22.20 -2.42 2.84
CA VAL A 186 -21.16 -3.20 2.16
C VAL A 186 -21.75 -4.49 1.62
N VAL A 187 -22.42 -5.30 2.45
CA VAL A 187 -22.96 -6.62 2.05
C VAL A 187 -24.02 -6.50 0.95
N ASN A 188 -24.81 -5.42 0.94
CA ASN A 188 -25.82 -5.16 -0.09
C ASN A 188 -25.27 -4.45 -1.34
N SER A 189 -23.99 -4.09 -1.36
CA SER A 189 -23.40 -3.36 -2.48
C SER A 189 -23.21 -4.25 -3.72
N THR A 190 -23.17 -3.61 -4.90
CA THR A 190 -22.79 -4.30 -6.13
C THR A 190 -21.39 -4.87 -6.05
N VAL A 191 -20.47 -4.16 -5.40
CA VAL A 191 -19.06 -4.55 -5.23
C VAL A 191 -18.90 -5.84 -4.43
N TRP A 192 -19.65 -5.98 -3.34
CA TRP A 192 -19.67 -7.23 -2.58
C TRP A 192 -20.12 -8.44 -3.40
N ASN A 193 -21.00 -8.21 -4.37
CA ASN A 193 -21.52 -9.26 -5.26
C ASN A 193 -20.60 -9.57 -6.44
N GLN A 194 -19.53 -8.79 -6.65
CA GLN A 194 -18.47 -9.13 -7.62
C GLN A 194 -17.61 -10.30 -7.13
N PHE A 195 -17.51 -10.46 -5.81
CA PHE A 195 -16.77 -11.56 -5.20
C PHE A 195 -17.65 -12.80 -5.04
N GLY A 196 -17.14 -13.93 -5.53
CA GLY A 196 -17.83 -15.23 -5.44
C GLY A 196 -18.01 -15.70 -4.00
N ALA A 197 -18.82 -16.76 -3.81
CA ALA A 197 -19.02 -17.36 -2.49
C ALA A 197 -17.69 -17.85 -1.87
N THR A 198 -16.86 -18.54 -2.66
CA THR A 198 -15.54 -19.04 -2.24
C THR A 198 -14.61 -17.93 -1.77
N HIS A 199 -14.49 -16.84 -2.54
CA HIS A 199 -13.72 -15.67 -2.12
C HIS A 199 -14.23 -15.16 -0.77
N ARG A 200 -15.54 -14.91 -0.64
CA ARG A 200 -16.11 -14.31 0.58
C ARG A 200 -15.96 -15.19 1.82
N GLU A 201 -15.89 -16.51 1.64
CA GLU A 201 -15.68 -17.48 2.72
C GLU A 201 -14.22 -17.48 3.20
N ASN A 202 -13.27 -17.51 2.28
CA ASN A 202 -11.84 -17.64 2.56
C ASN A 202 -11.15 -16.30 2.86
N CYS A 203 -11.63 -15.21 2.28
CA CYS A 203 -11.12 -13.87 2.49
C CYS A 203 -11.36 -13.44 3.94
N PHE A 204 -10.28 -13.18 4.69
CA PHE A 204 -10.37 -12.74 6.09
C PHE A 204 -11.25 -11.50 6.26
N GLY A 205 -11.09 -10.51 5.39
CA GLY A 205 -11.88 -9.27 5.44
C GLY A 205 -13.36 -9.52 5.20
N CYS A 206 -13.72 -10.27 4.14
CA CYS A 206 -15.10 -10.63 3.85
C CYS A 206 -15.72 -11.48 4.97
N ASN A 207 -15.00 -12.47 5.49
CA ASN A 207 -15.47 -13.31 6.58
C ASN A 207 -15.80 -12.48 7.83
N LYS A 208 -14.95 -11.50 8.16
CA LYS A 208 -15.20 -10.57 9.27
C LYS A 208 -16.44 -9.71 9.05
N ILE A 209 -16.62 -9.15 7.85
CA ILE A 209 -17.82 -8.39 7.49
C ILE A 209 -19.07 -9.27 7.63
N TYR A 210 -19.02 -10.51 7.13
CA TYR A 210 -20.13 -11.48 7.26
C TYR A 210 -20.47 -11.76 8.73
N ARG A 211 -19.48 -11.98 9.59
CA ARG A 211 -19.68 -12.23 11.02
C ARG A 211 -20.30 -11.02 11.73
N ILE A 212 -19.90 -9.81 11.38
CA ILE A 212 -20.51 -8.59 11.90
C ILE A 212 -21.96 -8.46 11.42
N ASN A 213 -22.22 -8.72 10.13
CA ASN A 213 -23.57 -8.64 9.55
C ASN A 213 -24.55 -9.62 10.22
N ASN A 214 -24.07 -10.79 10.63
CA ASN A 214 -24.85 -11.81 11.34
C ASN A 214 -24.83 -11.65 12.87
N SER A 215 -24.32 -10.53 13.39
CA SER A 215 -24.23 -10.25 14.83
C SER A 215 -23.44 -11.30 15.63
N ILE A 216 -22.53 -12.04 14.99
CA ILE A 216 -21.65 -13.03 15.63
C ILE A 216 -20.52 -12.31 16.38
N GLU A 217 -20.06 -11.17 15.86
CA GLU A 217 -19.11 -10.30 16.54
C GLU A 217 -19.46 -8.83 16.29
N SER A 218 -19.11 -7.93 17.22
CA SER A 218 -19.33 -6.49 17.01
C SER A 218 -18.26 -5.86 16.11
N GLY A 219 -18.70 -4.94 15.25
CA GLY A 219 -17.87 -4.11 14.40
C GLY A 219 -17.58 -2.72 14.99
N GLN A 220 -17.98 -2.42 16.24
CA GLN A 220 -17.85 -1.09 16.85
C GLN A 220 -16.41 -0.73 17.27
N ASN A 221 -15.44 -0.91 16.37
CA ASN A 221 -14.03 -0.66 16.59
C ASN A 221 -13.34 -0.24 15.27
N GLN A 222 -12.88 1.01 15.18
CA GLN A 222 -12.22 1.55 13.98
C GLN A 222 -10.97 0.78 13.56
N ALA A 223 -10.14 0.34 14.52
CA ALA A 223 -8.92 -0.41 14.24
C ALA A 223 -9.23 -1.79 13.64
N LYS A 224 -10.31 -2.44 14.09
CA LYS A 224 -10.82 -3.68 13.48
C LYS A 224 -11.12 -3.46 12.00
N TRP A 225 -11.80 -2.38 11.64
CA TRP A 225 -12.14 -2.09 10.23
C TRP A 225 -10.92 -1.78 9.35
N LYS A 226 -9.85 -1.21 9.91
CA LYS A 226 -8.56 -1.13 9.19
C LYS A 226 -8.01 -2.51 8.88
N GLY A 227 -8.02 -3.43 9.85
CA GLY A 227 -7.60 -4.82 9.66
C GLY A 227 -8.48 -5.60 8.67
N ILE A 228 -9.78 -5.31 8.63
CA ILE A 228 -10.71 -5.87 7.64
C ILE A 228 -10.35 -5.38 6.23
N ALA A 229 -10.13 -4.08 6.05
CA ALA A 229 -9.75 -3.51 4.75
C ALA A 229 -8.44 -4.10 4.23
N PHE A 230 -7.41 -4.13 5.09
CA PHE A 230 -6.11 -4.77 4.85
C PHE A 230 -6.25 -6.23 4.42
N GLY A 231 -6.97 -7.04 5.21
CA GLY A 231 -7.10 -8.48 4.96
C GLY A 231 -7.91 -8.78 3.71
N HIS A 232 -8.90 -7.93 3.40
CA HIS A 232 -9.62 -8.00 2.14
C HIS A 232 -8.72 -7.70 0.94
N TYR A 233 -7.98 -6.59 1.01
CA TYR A 233 -7.09 -6.17 -0.07
C TYR A 233 -6.02 -7.23 -0.35
N LEU A 234 -5.31 -7.70 0.68
CA LEU A 234 -4.25 -8.70 0.50
C LEU A 234 -4.77 -10.01 -0.07
N TYR A 235 -5.87 -10.55 0.45
CA TYR A 235 -6.43 -11.80 -0.06
C TYR A 235 -6.89 -11.63 -1.51
N THR A 236 -7.49 -10.48 -1.84
CA THR A 236 -7.88 -10.15 -3.22
C THR A 236 -6.67 -10.12 -4.15
N MET A 237 -5.56 -9.51 -3.70
CA MET A 237 -4.32 -9.50 -4.46
C MET A 237 -3.76 -10.91 -4.64
N GLU A 238 -3.70 -11.72 -3.57
CA GLU A 238 -3.20 -13.10 -3.63
C GLU A 238 -4.03 -14.00 -4.57
N GLU A 239 -5.34 -13.83 -4.62
CA GLU A 239 -6.21 -14.68 -5.44
C GLU A 239 -6.18 -14.32 -6.93
N PHE A 240 -5.96 -13.05 -7.28
CA PHE A 240 -6.15 -12.56 -8.65
C PHE A 240 -4.89 -12.02 -9.37
N LEU A 241 -3.77 -11.80 -8.68
CA LEU A 241 -2.46 -11.48 -9.29
C LEU A 241 -1.77 -12.71 -9.86
#